data_AF-A0A7V3UQU1-F1
#
_entry.id   AF-A0A7V3UQU1-F1
#
_cell.length_a   1.000
_cell.length_b   1.000
_cell.length_c   1.000
_cell.angle_alpha   90.00
_cell.angle_beta   90.00
_cell.angle_gamma   90.00
#
_symmetry.space_group_name_H-M   'P 1'
#
loop_
_entity.id
_entity.type
_entity.pdbx_description
1 polymer ?
#
loop_
_entity_poly.entity_id
_entity_poly.type
_entity_poly.pdbx_seq_one_letter_code
_entity_poly.pdbx_strand_id
1 'polypeptide(L)' 'MAEIVRNEEVIGKGKIKSLEKEKKQIGKAGKGEEIGIMFSSDVKIELGDILQVFREERTKGIL' A
#
# COMPACT_ATOMS: atom_id res chain seq x y z
N MET A 1 4.80 -3.53 -2.02
CA MET A 1 4.96 -2.70 -0.80
C MET A 1 4.19 -1.41 -1.03
N ALA A 2 4.05 -0.55 -0.02
CA ALA A 2 3.55 0.80 -0.25
C ALA A 2 4.34 1.82 0.56
N GLU A 3 4.50 3.01 -0.01
CA GLU A 3 4.96 4.21 0.66
C GLU A 3 3.76 5.04 1.11
N ILE A 4 3.87 5.65 2.29
CA ILE A 4 2.88 6.59 2.81
C ILE A 4 3.35 7.99 2.44
N VAL A 5 2.56 8.69 1.62
CA VAL A 5 2.84 10.04 1.16
C VAL A 5 1.85 11.00 1.82
N ARG A 6 2.39 12.03 2.49
CA ARG A 6 1.62 13.10 3.13
C ARG A 6 2.27 14.43 2.80
N ASN A 7 1.48 15.41 2.36
CA ASN A 7 2.00 16.72 1.95
C ASN A 7 3.16 16.61 0.93
N GLU A 8 3.03 15.70 -0.04
CA GLU A 8 4.04 15.44 -1.09
C GLU A 8 5.36 14.81 -0.62
N GLU A 9 5.47 14.45 0.67
CA GLU A 9 6.66 13.79 1.23
C GLU A 9 6.38 12.33 1.63
N VAL A 10 7.38 11.47 1.44
CA VAL A 10 7.33 10.08 1.94
C VAL A 10 7.63 10.08 3.42
N ILE A 11 6.62 9.79 4.25
CA ILE A 11 6.75 9.78 5.70
C ILE A 11 7.01 8.39 6.28
N GLY A 12 6.79 7.33 5.50
CA GLY A 12 6.96 5.96 5.96
C GLY A 12 6.72 4.90 4.89
N LYS A 13 6.96 3.64 5.24
CA LYS A 13 6.77 2.50 4.33
C LYS A 13 6.02 1.39 5.05
N GLY A 14 5.30 0.58 4.29
CA GLY A 14 4.59 -0.54 4.87
C GLY A 14 4.25 -1.65 3.89
N LYS A 15 3.59 -2.66 4.45
CA LYS A 15 3.15 -3.86 3.73
C LYS A 15 1.63 -3.98 3.83
N ILE A 16 1.00 -4.15 2.67
CA ILE A 16 -0.39 -4.55 2.56
C ILE A 16 -0.50 -6.03 2.92
N LYS A 17 -1.39 -6.38 3.85
CA LYS A 17 -1.63 -7.74 4.33
C LYS A 17 -2.83 -8.38 3.63
N SER A 18 -3.92 -7.64 3.47
CA SER A 18 -5.13 -8.08 2.78
C SER A 18 -5.88 -6.88 2.21
N LEU A 19 -6.72 -7.17 1.21
CA LEU A 19 -7.71 -6.25 0.67
C LEU A 19 -9.08 -6.83 0.96
N GLU A 20 -10.05 -5.97 1.27
CA GLU A 20 -11.42 -6.35 1.57
C GLU A 20 -12.40 -5.45 0.84
N LYS A 21 -13.49 -6.04 0.34
CA LYS A 21 -14.62 -5.30 -0.24
C LYS A 21 -15.90 -5.92 0.30
N GLU A 22 -16.79 -5.10 0.84
CA GLU A 22 -18.06 -5.56 1.43
C GLU A 22 -17.87 -6.70 2.45
N LYS A 23 -16.87 -6.57 3.34
CA LYS A 23 -16.48 -7.57 4.37
C LYS A 23 -16.00 -8.91 3.81
N LYS A 24 -15.65 -8.99 2.52
CA LYS A 24 -15.07 -10.18 1.89
C LYS A 24 -13.64 -9.90 1.45
N GLN A 25 -12.76 -10.86 1.70
CA GLN A 25 -11.38 -10.77 1.25
C GLN A 25 -11.30 -10.90 -0.27
N ILE A 26 -10.53 -10.03 -0.91
CA ILE A 26 -10.32 -10.01 -2.36
C ILE A 26 -8.83 -10.06 -2.70
N GLY A 27 -8.49 -10.61 -3.87
CA GLY A 27 -7.10 -10.68 -4.34
C GLY A 27 -6.64 -9.45 -5.14
N LYS A 28 -7.58 -8.67 -5.67
CA LYS A 28 -7.32 -7.48 -6.48
C LYS A 28 -8.47 -6.50 -6.38
N ALA A 29 -8.16 -5.20 -6.46
CA ALA A 29 -9.13 -4.13 -6.59
C ALA A 29 -8.89 -3.38 -7.90
N GLY A 30 -9.97 -2.95 -8.54
CA GLY A 30 -9.97 -2.12 -9.74
C GLY A 30 -9.88 -0.63 -9.43
N LYS A 31 -9.56 0.17 -10.44
CA LYS A 31 -9.55 1.63 -10.33
C LYS A 31 -10.96 2.14 -10.01
N GLY A 32 -11.06 3.04 -9.04
CA GLY A 32 -12.33 3.67 -8.64
C GLY A 32 -13.17 2.86 -7.68
N GLU A 33 -12.71 1.67 -7.26
CA GLU A 33 -13.39 0.89 -6.24
C GLU A 33 -13.00 1.36 -4.84
N GLU A 34 -14.00 1.52 -3.97
CA GLU A 34 -13.77 1.66 -2.54
C GLU A 34 -13.53 0.29 -1.91
N ILE A 35 -12.45 0.18 -1.14
CA ILE A 35 -12.00 -1.05 -0.51
C ILE A 35 -11.42 -0.77 0.87
N GLY A 36 -11.47 -1.77 1.74
CA GLY A 36 -10.68 -1.83 2.97
C GLY A 36 -9.29 -2.42 2.69
N ILE A 37 -8.28 -1.93 3.42
CA ILE A 37 -6.91 -2.42 3.35
C ILE A 37 -6.42 -2.70 4.76
N MET A 38 -5.96 -3.92 5.01
CA MET A 38 -5.18 -4.22 6.21
C MET A 38 -3.73 -3.85 5.92
N PHE A 39 -3.23 -2.78 6.53
CA PHE A 39 -1.89 -2.26 6.28
C PHE A 39 -1.05 -2.25 7.55
N SER A 40 0.22 -2.63 7.43
CA SER A 40 1.17 -2.63 8.54
C SER A 40 2.36 -1.74 8.18
N SER A 41 2.55 -0.71 8.98
CA SER A 41 3.63 0.27 8.90
C SER A 41 4.15 0.60 10.29
N ASP A 42 5.34 1.20 10.30
CA ASP A 42 6.01 1.84 11.42
C ASP A 42 5.40 3.20 11.77
N VAL A 43 4.73 3.85 10.82
CA VAL A 43 4.04 5.14 10.99
C VAL A 43 2.52 4.96 11.03
N LYS A 44 1.84 5.76 11.85
CA LYS A 44 0.37 5.80 11.93
C LYS A 44 -0.20 6.53 10.71
N ILE A 45 -1.10 5.87 9.98
CA ILE A 45 -1.83 6.45 8.85
C ILE A 45 -2.95 7.36 9.35
N GLU A 46 -3.16 8.46 8.63
CA GLU A 46 -4.20 9.44 8.89
C GLU A 46 -5.05 9.68 7.63
N LEU A 47 -6.22 10.31 7.82
CA LEU A 47 -7.08 10.68 6.71
C LEU A 47 -6.37 11.72 5.82
N GLY A 48 -6.41 11.50 4.51
CA GLY A 48 -5.72 12.34 3.52
C GLY A 48 -4.36 11.79 3.07
N ASP A 49 -3.82 10.77 3.74
CA ASP A 49 -2.61 10.09 3.30
C ASP A 49 -2.83 9.33 1.98
N ILE A 50 -1.80 9.31 1.14
CA ILE A 50 -1.78 8.55 -0.10
C ILE A 50 -0.86 7.34 0.08
N LEU A 51 -1.40 6.15 -0.15
CA LEU A 51 -0.61 4.91 -0.21
C LEU A 51 -0.13 4.65 -1.64
N GLN A 52 1.13 4.93 -1.92
CA GLN A 52 1.73 4.67 -3.22
C GLN A 52 2.25 3.22 -3.28
N VAL A 53 1.50 2.35 -3.96
CA VAL A 53 1.79 0.91 -4.04
C VAL A 53 2.74 0.61 -5.21
N PHE A 54 3.78 -0.16 -4.95
CA PHE A 54 4.77 -0.57 -5.96
C PHE A 54 5.24 -2.01 -5.76
N ARG A 55 5.80 -2.57 -6.84
CA ARG A 55 6.50 -3.85 -6.86
C ARG A 55 8.00 -3.59 -6.93
N GLU A 56 8.75 -4.07 -5.95
CA GLU A 56 10.22 -4.05 -6.02
C GLU A 56 10.67 -5.25 -6.86
N GLU A 57 11.46 -5.00 -7.90
CA GLU A 57 12.11 -6.04 -8.70
C GLU A 57 13.60 -6.04 -8.37
N ARG A 58 14.13 -7.19 -7.94
CA ARG A 58 15.56 -7.37 -7.66
C ARG A 58 16.20 -8.13 -8.81
N THR A 59 17.01 -7.46 -9.61
CA THR A 59 17.84 -8.10 -10.62
C THR A 59 19.17 -8.51 -9.99
N LYS A 60 19.53 -9.80 -10.05
CA LYS A 60 20.88 -10.23 -9.68
C LYS A 60 21.85 -9.75 -10.75
N GLY A 61 22.75 -8.83 -10.40
CA GLY A 61 23.86 -8.47 -11.28
C GLY A 61 24.76 -9.68 -11.49
N ILE A 62 25.00 -10.03 -12.74
CA ILE A 62 26.01 -11.01 -13.11
C ILE A 62 27.30 -10.20 -13.29
N LEU A 63 28.31 -10.49 -12.45
CA LEU A 63 29.67 -9.95 -12.57
C LEU A 63 30.45 -10.73 -13.63
#